data_AF-A0A150GMW3-F1
#
_entry.id   AF-A0A150GMW3-F1
#
_cell.length_a   1.000
_cell.length_b   1.000
_cell.length_c   1.000
_cell.angle_alpha   90.00
_cell.angle_beta   90.00
_cell.angle_gamma   90.00
#
_symmetry.space_group_name_H-M   'P 1'
#
loop_
_entity.id
_entity.type
_entity.pdbx_description
1 polymer ?
#
loop_
_entity_poly.entity_id
_entity_poly.type
_entity_poly.pdbx_seq_one_letter_code
_entity_poly.pdbx_strand_id
1 'polypeptide(L)' 'MNVSTELLVSLQSKQDRVRNLCILAHVDHGKTTLSDHLIGSNGLIHPRMQAGTGGLKGGMSAQ' A
#
# COMPACT_ATOMS: atom_id res chain seq x y z
N MET A 1 10.90 1.33 -10.00
CA MET A 1 12.13 1.07 -9.22
C MET A 1 12.26 -0.44 -9.06
N ASN A 2 13.37 -1.05 -9.48
CA ASN A 2 13.64 -2.46 -9.25
C ASN A 2 14.38 -2.58 -7.91
N VAL A 3 13.72 -3.10 -6.88
CA VAL A 3 14.34 -3.34 -5.58
C VAL A 3 14.81 -4.79 -5.53
N SER A 4 16.12 -5.00 -5.37
CA SER A 4 16.71 -6.35 -5.24
C SER A 4 16.56 -6.86 -3.81
N THR A 5 16.43 -8.18 -3.65
CA THR A 5 16.28 -8.87 -2.37
C THR A 5 17.47 -8.63 -1.44
N GLU A 6 18.67 -8.56 -1.99
CA GLU A 6 19.91 -8.37 -1.24
C GLU A 6 19.97 -6.99 -0.58
N LEU A 7 19.44 -5.97 -1.27
CA LEU A 7 19.34 -4.61 -0.73
C LEU A 7 18.38 -4.58 0.45
N LEU A 8 17.23 -5.26 0.36
CA LEU A 8 16.26 -5.34 1.46
C LEU A 8 16.87 -5.99 2.70
N VAL A 9 17.59 -7.10 2.53
CA VAL A 9 18.28 -7.78 3.64
C VAL A 9 19.32 -6.87 4.30
N SER A 10 20.11 -6.15 3.49
CA SER A 10 21.09 -5.18 3.99
C SER A 10 20.42 -4.03 4.76
N LEU A 11 19.29 -3.51 4.28
CA LEU A 11 18.52 -2.47 4.98
C LEU A 11 17.91 -2.98 6.30
N GLN A 12 17.40 -4.22 6.33
CA GLN A 12 16.82 -4.84 7.52
C GLN A 12 17.85 -5.10 8.63
N SER A 13 19.16 -5.18 8.31
CA SER A 13 20.22 -5.33 9.31
C SER A 13 20.34 -4.14 10.27
N LYS A 14 19.92 -2.94 9.85
CA LYS A 14 19.95 -1.69 10.64
C LYS A 14 18.64 -1.47 11.37
N GLN A 15 18.39 -2.29 12.40
CA GLN A 15 17.14 -2.31 13.15
C GLN A 15 16.80 -0.95 13.81
N ASP A 16 17.80 -0.14 14.14
CA ASP A 16 17.65 1.23 14.67
C ASP A 16 16.85 2.15 13.74
N ARG A 17 16.88 1.87 12.43
CA ARG A 17 16.17 2.63 11.40
C ARG A 17 14.83 2.01 10.99
N VAL A 18 14.46 0.85 11.55
CA VAL A 18 13.20 0.17 11.26
C VAL A 18 12.14 0.61 12.27
N ARG A 19 11.04 1.19 11.78
CA ARG A 19 9.90 1.62 12.61
C ARG A 19 8.70 0.74 12.30
N ASN A 20 8.48 -0.25 13.16
CA ASN A 20 7.27 -1.07 13.08
C ASN A 20 6.05 -0.20 13.44
N LEU A 21 5.10 -0.09 12.51
CA LEU A 21 3.88 0.72 12.66
C LEU A 21 2.66 -0.21 12.56
N CYS A 22 1.64 0.05 13.39
CA CYS A 22 0.31 -0.57 13.28
C CYS A 22 -0.76 0.52 13.30
N ILE A 23 -1.74 0.40 12.41
CA ILE A 23 -2.87 1.32 12.32
C ILE A 23 -4.08 0.66 12.96
N LEU A 24 -4.44 1.09 14.17
CA LEU A 24 -5.65 0.68 14.86
C LEU A 24 -6.68 1.80 14.73
N ALA A 25 -7.89 1.45 14.30
CA ALA A 25 -9.02 2.37 14.35
C ALA A 25 -10.32 1.59 14.52
N HIS A 26 -11.38 2.28 14.92
CA HIS A 26 -12.74 1.76 14.96
C HIS A 26 -13.24 1.37 13.56
N VAL A 27 -14.17 0.42 13.45
CA VAL A 27 -14.78 0.02 12.16
C VAL A 27 -15.29 1.27 11.44
N ASP A 28 -15.01 1.40 10.14
CA ASP A 28 -15.31 2.56 9.28
C ASP A 28 -14.48 3.85 9.47
N HIS A 29 -13.48 3.87 10.36
CA HIS A 29 -12.63 5.06 10.57
C HIS A 29 -11.40 5.10 9.64
N GLY A 30 -11.58 4.90 8.33
CA GLY A 30 -10.59 5.27 7.32
C GLY A 30 -9.21 4.58 7.41
N LYS A 31 -9.09 3.43 8.10
CA LYS A 31 -7.83 2.66 8.25
C LYS A 31 -7.18 2.37 6.90
N THR A 32 -7.99 1.92 5.94
CA THR A 32 -7.55 1.59 4.58
C THR A 32 -7.07 2.85 3.87
N THR A 33 -7.85 3.94 3.91
CA THR A 33 -7.48 5.23 3.31
C THR A 33 -6.15 5.77 3.84
N LEU A 34 -5.93 5.74 5.16
CA LEU A 34 -4.66 6.20 5.75
C LEU A 34 -3.48 5.31 5.34
N SER A 35 -3.68 3.99 5.31
CA SER A 35 -2.65 3.04 4.88
C SER A 35 -2.29 3.25 3.40
N ASP A 36 -3.29 3.46 2.54
CA ASP A 36 -3.09 3.69 1.11
C ASP A 36 -2.31 4.98 0.83
N HIS A 37 -2.59 6.05 1.58
CA HIS A 37 -1.83 7.30 1.48
C HIS A 37 -0.38 7.12 1.92
N LEU A 38 -0.13 6.41 3.04
CA LEU A 38 1.23 6.16 3.54
C LEU A 38 2.05 5.30 2.57
N ILE A 39 1.44 4.27 1.99
CA ILE A 39 2.09 3.38 1.04
C ILE A 39 2.36 4.11 -0.29
N GLY A 40 1.41 4.92 -0.78
CA GLY A 40 1.55 5.69 -2.01
C GLY A 40 2.57 6.83 -1.92
N SER A 41 2.64 7.51 -0.77
CA SER A 41 3.53 8.67 -0.58
C SER A 41 5.02 8.30 -0.59
N ASN A 42 5.39 7.11 -0.14
CA ASN A 42 6.80 6.70 -0.09
C ASN A 42 7.33 6.16 -1.43
N GLY A 43 6.49 6.11 -2.47
CA GLY A 43 6.88 5.62 -3.81
C GLY A 43 7.34 4.15 -3.83
N LEU A 44 7.12 3.41 -2.74
CA LEU A 44 7.58 2.03 -2.56
C LEU A 44 6.69 1.02 -3.29
N ILE A 45 5.41 1.35 -3.54
CA ILE A 45 4.46 0.49 -4.26
C ILE A 45 3.82 1.28 -5.41
N HIS A 46 3.83 0.70 -6.63
CA HIS A 46 3.24 1.30 -7.84
C HIS A 46 1.73 1.58 -7.65
N PRO A 47 1.17 2.65 -8.23
CA PRO A 47 -0.27 2.99 -8.16
C PRO A 47 -1.21 1.85 -8.59
N ARG A 48 -0.70 0.85 -9.31
CA ARG A 48 -1.44 -0.31 -9.80
C ARG A 48 -1.99 -1.23 -8.70
N MET A 49 -1.42 -1.19 -7.47
CA MET A 49 -1.98 -1.90 -6.31
C MET A 49 -2.98 -1.06 -5.51
N GLN A 50 -3.01 0.26 -5.71
CA GLN A 50 -4.02 1.14 -5.11
C GLN A 50 -5.37 1.05 -5.85
N ALA A 51 -5.39 0.39 -7.02
CA ALA A 51 -6.58 0.11 -7.82
C ALA A 51 -7.12 -1.31 -7.52
N GLY A 52 -7.63 -1.50 -6.30
CA GLY A 52 -8.52 -2.60 -5.94
C GLY A 52 -9.97 -2.40 -6.44
N THR A 53 -10.22 -1.48 -7.38
CA THR A 53 -11.50 -1.35 -8.10
C THR A 53 -11.23 -1.45 -9.59
N GLY A 54 -11.56 -2.61 -10.15
CA GLY A 54 -11.40 -2.92 -11.57
C GLY A 54 -12.19 -1.97 -12.47
N GLY A 55 -11.47 -1.20 -13.28
CA GLY A 55 -12.03 -0.55 -14.45
C GLY A 55 -11.92 -1.45 -15.67
N LEU A 56 -12.80 -2.45 -15.80
CA LEU A 56 -13.07 -3.16 -17.07
C LEU A 56 -14.53 -3.66 -17.11
N LYS A 57 -15.23 -3.24 -18.17
CA LYS A 57 -16.61 -3.55 -18.62
C LYS A 57 -17.78 -2.72 -18.05
N GLY A 58 -17.98 -1.55 -18.67
CA GLY A 58 -19.32 -1.05 -18.92
C GLY A 58 -20.05 -2.01 -19.87
N GLY A 59 -21.16 -2.58 -19.40
CA GLY A 59 -22.07 -3.44 -20.15
C GLY A 59 -23.20 -3.97 -19.27
N MET A 60 -24.41 -3.44 -19.53
CA MET A 60 -25.76 -3.95 -19.20
C MET A 60 -26.41 -3.66 -17.82
N SER A 61 -27.43 -2.79 -17.92
CA SER A 61 -28.79 -2.89 -17.37
C SER A 61 -29.00 -3.07 -15.87
N ALA A 62 -29.51 -1.99 -15.25
CA ALA A 62 -30.65 -2.08 -14.35
C ALA A 62 -31.50 -0.81 -14.56
N GLN A 63 -32.69 -1.03 -15.17
CA GLN A 63 -33.68 -0.09 -15.70
C GLN A 63 -33.37 0.51 -17.08
#